data_AF-A0A429E5A7-F1
#
_entry.id   AF-A0A429E5A7-F1
#
_cell.length_a   1.000
_cell.length_b   1.000
_cell.length_c   1.000
_cell.angle_alpha   90.00
_cell.angle_beta   90.00
_cell.angle_gamma   90.00
#
_symmetry.space_group_name_H-M   'P 1'
#
loop_
_entity.id
_entity.type
_entity.pdbx_description
1 polymer ?
#
loop_
_entity_poly.entity_id
_entity_poly.type
_entity_poly.pdbx_seq_one_letter_code
_entity_poly.pdbx_strand_id
1 'polypeptide(L)'
;MKTLTTENIERAWEFMLLNARVIDRHRFALHFLDGAPEPVLAALRPYENPDGGYGNALEPDLRGTASQPVPAQHALEILHEAGADDDPAVTRIADHLTTITTPDGGVPFVLP
;
A
#
# COMPACT_ATOMS: atom_id res chain seq x y z
N MET A 1 0.36 -13.86 -26.36
CA MET A 1 0.63 -13.22 -25.05
C MET A 1 2.11 -12.94 -24.98
N LYS A 2 2.54 -11.70 -24.68
CA LYS A 2 3.95 -11.37 -24.47
C LYS A 2 4.27 -11.61 -22.99
N THR A 3 5.35 -12.34 -22.69
CA THR A 3 5.84 -12.57 -21.33
C THR A 3 7.22 -11.93 -21.19
N LEU A 4 7.54 -11.44 -19.99
CA LEU A 4 8.89 -10.95 -19.70
C LEU A 4 9.85 -12.14 -19.57
N THR A 5 11.09 -11.94 -20.00
CA THR A 5 12.19 -12.88 -19.74
C THR A 5 12.69 -12.70 -18.31
N THR A 6 13.33 -13.73 -17.75
CA THR A 6 14.00 -13.65 -16.45
C THR A 6 15.00 -12.49 -16.40
N GLU A 7 15.79 -12.29 -17.45
CA GLU A 7 16.74 -11.17 -17.58
C GLU A 7 16.04 -9.80 -17.43
N ASN A 8 14.85 -9.63 -18.01
CA ASN A 8 14.11 -8.38 -17.87
C ASN A 8 13.57 -8.18 -16.44
N ILE A 9 13.22 -9.26 -15.74
CA ILE A 9 12.82 -9.20 -14.32
C ILE A 9 14.03 -8.82 -13.46
N GLU A 10 15.21 -9.39 -13.72
CA GLU A 10 16.46 -9.05 -13.01
C GLU A 10 16.84 -7.58 -13.20
N ARG A 11 16.73 -7.04 -14.42
CA ARG A 11 16.95 -5.62 -14.70
C ARG A 11 15.93 -4.72 -14.02
N ALA A 12 14.66 -5.13 -13.98
CA ALA A 12 13.63 -4.41 -13.22
C ALA A 12 13.94 -4.43 -11.72
N TRP A 13 14.40 -5.57 -11.18
CA TRP A 13 14.80 -5.68 -9.79
C TRP A 13 15.97 -4.75 -9.43
N GLU A 14 17.01 -4.69 -10.28
CA GLU A 14 18.12 -3.75 -10.10
C GLU A 14 17.63 -2.29 -10.07
N PHE A 15 16.71 -1.93 -10.97
CA PHE A 15 16.09 -0.61 -10.97
C PHE A 15 15.34 -0.33 -9.65
N MET A 16 14.58 -1.30 -9.14
CA MET A 16 13.86 -1.18 -7.86
C MET A 16 14.81 -0.99 -6.68
N LEU A 17 15.91 -1.74 -6.62
CA LEU A 17 16.94 -1.61 -5.59
C LEU A 17 17.56 -0.22 -5.54
N LEU A 18 17.74 0.41 -6.69
CA LEU A 18 18.38 1.73 -6.80
C LEU A 18 17.41 2.90 -6.55
N ASN A 19 16.13 2.76 -6.90
CA ASN A 19 15.23 3.91 -7.00
C ASN A 19 13.96 3.82 -6.13
N ALA A 20 13.50 2.61 -5.81
CA ALA A 20 12.18 2.44 -5.20
C ALA A 20 12.22 2.60 -3.67
N ARG A 21 11.07 2.90 -3.07
CA ARG A 21 10.90 2.89 -1.60
C ARG A 21 11.00 1.46 -1.09
N VAL A 22 11.25 1.30 0.21
CA VAL A 22 11.39 -0.02 0.84
C VAL A 22 10.15 -0.89 0.62
N ILE A 23 8.95 -0.32 0.80
CA ILE A 23 7.69 -1.05 0.58
C ILE A 23 7.54 -1.53 -0.87
N ASP A 24 7.95 -0.73 -1.86
CA ASP A 24 7.86 -1.08 -3.28
C ASP A 24 8.84 -2.21 -3.63
N ARG A 25 10.02 -2.24 -3.00
CA ARG A 25 10.99 -3.34 -3.16
C ARG A 25 10.43 -4.65 -2.62
N HIS A 26 9.79 -4.61 -1.45
CA HIS A 26 9.18 -5.79 -0.86
C HIS A 26 7.97 -6.27 -1.69
N ARG A 27 7.14 -5.37 -2.19
CA ARG A 27 6.05 -5.72 -3.12
C ARG A 27 6.58 -6.34 -4.40
N PHE A 28 7.65 -5.79 -4.98
CA PHE A 28 8.29 -6.39 -6.16
C PHE A 28 8.79 -7.81 -5.88
N ALA A 29 9.47 -8.00 -4.74
CA ALA A 29 9.95 -9.32 -4.35
C ALA A 29 8.81 -10.34 -4.13
N LEU A 30 7.72 -9.93 -3.47
CA LEU A 30 6.52 -10.73 -3.28
C LEU A 30 5.95 -11.23 -4.61
N HIS A 31 5.79 -10.33 -5.60
CA HIS A 31 5.14 -10.66 -6.87
C HIS A 31 6.04 -11.39 -7.88
N PHE A 32 7.35 -11.15 -7.85
CA PHE A 32 8.23 -11.58 -8.95
C PHE A 32 9.42 -12.44 -8.51
N LEU A 33 9.72 -12.53 -7.21
CA LEU A 33 10.92 -13.21 -6.69
C LEU A 33 10.60 -14.23 -5.59
N ASP A 34 9.37 -14.74 -5.56
CA ASP A 34 8.87 -15.68 -4.53
C ASP A 34 9.09 -15.17 -3.09
N GLY A 35 9.01 -13.85 -2.92
CA GLY A 35 9.20 -13.18 -1.63
C GLY A 35 8.07 -13.47 -0.65
N ALA A 36 8.40 -13.50 0.63
CA ALA A 36 7.41 -13.69 1.70
C ALA A 36 6.59 -12.39 1.93
N PRO A 37 5.35 -12.48 2.43
CA PRO A 37 4.49 -11.31 2.67
C PRO A 37 4.92 -10.44 3.86
N GLU A 38 5.60 -11.00 4.86
CA GLU A 38 5.89 -10.34 6.13
C GLU A 38 6.71 -9.04 5.99
N PRO A 39 7.73 -8.94 5.11
CA PRO A 39 8.44 -7.67 4.88
C PRO A 39 7.55 -6.57 4.29
N VAL A 40 6.55 -6.92 3.47
CA VAL A 40 5.57 -5.95 2.94
C VAL A 40 4.73 -5.40 4.08
N LEU A 41 4.19 -6.30 4.92
CA LEU A 41 3.36 -5.92 6.07
C LEU A 41 4.13 -5.08 7.09
N ALA A 42 5.38 -5.46 7.38
CA ALA A 42 6.25 -4.70 8.28
C ALA A 42 6.56 -3.29 7.74
N ALA A 43 6.79 -3.17 6.42
CA ALA A 43 7.01 -1.88 5.77
C ALA A 43 5.74 -1.03 5.64
N LEU A 44 4.55 -1.64 5.67
CA LEU A 44 3.27 -0.94 5.63
C LEU A 44 2.94 -0.24 6.95
N ARG A 45 3.29 -0.83 8.11
CA ARG A 45 2.90 -0.30 9.43
C ARG A 45 3.25 1.18 9.68
N PRO A 46 4.44 1.69 9.28
CA PRO A 46 4.78 3.09 9.50
C PRO A 46 3.92 4.11 8.73
N TYR A 47 3.11 3.67 7.77
CA TYR A 47 2.20 4.54 7.03
C TYR A 47 0.85 4.74 7.72
N GLU A 48 0.50 3.85 8.66
CA GLU A 48 -0.73 3.90 9.43
C GLU A 48 -0.69 5.02 10.48
N ASN A 49 -1.77 5.78 10.58
CA ASN A 49 -1.94 6.84 11.55
C ASN A 49 -2.80 6.38 12.75
N PRO A 50 -2.75 7.08 13.90
CA PRO A 50 -3.51 6.69 15.10
C PRO A 50 -5.03 6.64 14.94
N ASP A 51 -5.57 7.27 13.89
CA ASP A 51 -7.01 7.28 13.57
C ASP A 51 -7.45 6.08 12.70
N GLY A 52 -6.55 5.13 12.43
CA GLY A 52 -6.80 3.97 11.58
C GLY A 52 -6.71 4.25 10.07
N GLY A 53 -6.48 5.50 9.69
CA GLY A 53 -6.22 5.89 8.31
C GLY A 53 -4.75 5.74 7.93
N TYR A 54 -4.45 6.05 6.67
CA TYR A 54 -3.10 5.94 6.13
C TYR A 54 -2.68 7.25 5.47
N GLY A 55 -1.39 7.56 5.56
CA GLY A 55 -0.80 8.77 4.99
C GLY A 55 0.69 8.56 4.74
N ASN A 56 1.50 9.55 5.06
CA ASN A 56 2.96 9.45 5.12
C ASN A 56 3.61 9.05 3.78
N ALA A 57 3.05 9.53 2.67
CA ALA A 57 3.50 9.19 1.32
C ALA A 57 3.38 7.69 0.97
N LEU A 58 2.35 6.99 1.46
CA LEU A 58 2.03 5.63 1.02
C LEU A 58 1.63 5.60 -0.46
N GLU A 59 0.73 6.48 -0.87
CA GLU A 59 0.60 6.92 -2.26
C GLU A 59 1.80 7.84 -2.57
N PRO A 60 2.73 7.46 -3.47
CA PRO A 60 3.96 8.20 -3.72
C PRO A 60 3.77 9.69 -4.06
N ASP A 61 2.68 10.05 -4.75
CA ASP A 61 2.41 11.44 -5.15
C ASP A 61 1.77 12.30 -4.03
N LEU A 62 1.26 11.66 -2.97
CA LEU A 62 0.62 12.31 -1.84
C LEU A 62 1.52 12.32 -0.60
N ARG A 63 2.41 13.32 -0.53
CA ARG A 63 3.46 13.41 0.51
C ARG A 63 2.99 13.82 1.92
N GLY A 64 1.70 14.10 2.09
CA GLY A 64 1.13 14.54 3.37
C GLY A 64 1.20 13.47 4.45
N THR A 65 1.26 13.88 5.72
CA THR A 65 1.23 12.97 6.88
C THR A 65 -0.18 12.60 7.31
N ALA A 66 -1.17 13.43 6.97
CA ALA A 66 -2.57 13.19 7.33
C ALA A 66 -3.13 11.91 6.70
N SER A 67 -4.09 11.31 7.37
CA SER A 67 -4.86 10.20 6.84
C SER A 67 -5.67 10.64 5.64
N GLN A 68 -5.62 9.88 4.55
CA GLN A 68 -6.22 10.25 3.27
C GLN A 68 -6.89 9.02 2.61
N PRO A 69 -7.99 9.22 1.86
CA PRO A 69 -8.71 8.13 1.18
C PRO A 69 -7.84 7.29 0.22
N VAL A 70 -6.99 7.93 -0.59
CA VAL A 70 -6.16 7.23 -1.59
C VAL A 70 -5.06 6.36 -0.94
N PRO A 71 -4.32 6.83 0.09
CA PRO A 71 -3.48 5.96 0.90
C PRO A 71 -4.23 4.80 1.58
N ALA A 72 -5.45 5.03 2.09
CA ALA A 72 -6.25 3.95 2.68
C ALA A 72 -6.60 2.86 1.65
N GLN A 73 -6.94 3.25 0.41
CA GLN A 73 -7.10 2.32 -0.70
C GLN A 73 -5.81 1.53 -0.97
N HIS A 74 -4.66 2.21 -1.07
CA HIS A 74 -3.37 1.55 -1.27
C HIS A 74 -3.02 0.58 -0.15
N ALA A 75 -3.35 0.91 1.10
CA ALA A 75 -3.14 0.00 2.22
C ALA A 75 -3.96 -1.28 2.08
N LEU A 76 -5.24 -1.17 1.69
CA LEU A 76 -6.10 -2.34 1.43
C LEU A 76 -5.56 -3.21 0.28
N GLU A 77 -5.12 -2.59 -0.82
CA GLU A 77 -4.52 -3.30 -1.96
C GLU A 77 -3.25 -4.06 -1.53
N ILE A 78 -2.38 -3.43 -0.75
CA ILE A 78 -1.13 -4.03 -0.27
C ILE A 78 -1.41 -5.18 0.72
N LEU A 79 -2.39 -5.03 1.61
CA LEU A 79 -2.82 -6.09 2.52
C LEU A 79 -3.35 -7.29 1.73
N HIS A 80 -4.19 -7.04 0.73
CA HIS A 80 -4.74 -8.09 -0.14
C HIS A 80 -3.65 -8.81 -0.94
N GLU A 81 -2.73 -8.06 -1.56
CA GLU A 81 -1.58 -8.63 -2.28
C GLU A 81 -0.72 -9.55 -1.39
N ALA A 82 -0.58 -9.19 -0.11
CA ALA A 82 0.15 -9.98 0.88
C ALA A 82 -0.68 -11.13 1.49
N GLY A 83 -1.93 -11.33 1.05
CA GLY A 83 -2.84 -12.35 1.58
C GLY A 83 -3.32 -12.08 3.01
N ALA A 84 -3.29 -10.83 3.45
CA ALA A 84 -3.59 -10.39 4.82
C ALA A 84 -4.99 -9.76 4.92
N ASP A 85 -5.99 -10.38 4.31
CA ASP A 85 -7.39 -9.89 4.31
C ASP A 85 -8.03 -9.90 5.72
N ASP A 86 -7.47 -10.69 6.65
CA ASP A 86 -7.89 -10.78 8.06
C ASP A 86 -7.05 -9.91 9.02
N ASP A 87 -6.14 -9.09 8.49
CA ASP A 87 -5.35 -8.17 9.30
C ASP A 87 -6.26 -7.17 10.03
N PRO A 88 -6.06 -6.93 11.33
CA PRO A 88 -6.85 -5.94 12.08
C PRO A 88 -6.83 -4.53 11.48
N ALA A 89 -5.84 -4.18 10.66
CA ALA A 89 -5.79 -2.93 9.91
C ALA A 89 -6.98 -2.79 8.94
N VAL A 90 -7.49 -3.87 8.35
CA VAL A 90 -8.64 -3.83 7.44
C VAL A 90 -9.87 -3.24 8.15
N THR A 91 -10.14 -3.68 9.38
CA THR A 91 -11.24 -3.13 10.20
C THR A 91 -10.98 -1.67 10.56
N ARG A 92 -9.75 -1.32 10.97
CA ARG A 92 -9.41 0.08 11.32
C ARG A 92 -9.54 1.03 10.14
N ILE A 93 -9.18 0.58 8.93
CA ILE A 93 -9.40 1.35 7.70
C ILE A 93 -10.90 1.55 7.48
N ALA A 94 -11.72 0.52 7.63
CA ALA A 94 -13.17 0.65 7.48
C ALA A 94 -13.79 1.62 8.52
N ASP A 95 -13.32 1.57 9.77
CA ASP A 95 -13.71 2.51 10.82
C ASP A 95 -13.32 3.95 10.43
N HIS A 96 -12.09 4.16 9.97
CA HIS A 96 -11.63 5.47 9.49
C HIS A 96 -12.47 5.99 8.32
N LEU A 97 -12.69 5.18 7.29
CA LEU A 97 -13.50 5.55 6.11
C LEU A 97 -14.94 5.93 6.50
N THR A 98 -15.51 5.27 7.52
CA THR A 98 -16.83 5.63 8.07
C THR A 98 -16.84 7.04 8.63
N THR A 99 -15.76 7.51 9.25
CA THR A 99 -15.68 8.87 9.81
C THR A 99 -15.66 9.98 8.76
N ILE A 100 -15.26 9.66 7.54
CA ILE A 100 -15.12 10.61 6.41
C ILE A 100 -16.15 10.36 5.30
N THR A 101 -17.10 9.46 5.53
CA THR A 101 -18.16 9.15 4.56
C THR A 101 -19.10 10.34 4.40
N THR A 102 -19.43 10.68 3.15
CA THR A 102 -20.33 11.79 2.84
C THR A 102 -21.80 11.41 3.09
N PRO A 103 -22.73 12.38 3.25
CA PRO A 103 -24.15 12.08 3.50
C PRO A 103 -24.85 11.26 2.40
N ASP A 104 -24.34 11.34 1.17
CA ASP A 104 -24.79 10.58 0.00
C ASP A 104 -24.06 9.22 -0.17
N GLY A 105 -23.13 8.90 0.74
CA GLY A 105 -22.30 7.71 0.72
C GLY A 105 -21.02 7.87 -0.10
N GLY A 106 -20.09 6.93 0.08
CA GLY A 106 -18.74 7.04 -0.48
C GLY A 106 -17.85 7.97 0.34
N VAL A 107 -16.62 8.17 -0.11
CA VAL A 107 -15.61 9.02 0.55
C VAL A 107 -15.06 10.06 -0.44
N PRO A 108 -14.60 11.22 0.02
CA PRO A 108 -13.93 12.19 -0.84
C PRO A 108 -12.72 11.60 -1.55
N PHE A 109 -12.31 12.20 -2.67
CA PHE A 109 -11.06 11.81 -3.33
C PHE A 109 -9.82 12.19 -2.50
N VAL A 110 -9.85 13.38 -1.89
CA VAL A 110 -8.82 13.90 -1.00
C VAL A 110 -9.48 14.76 0.07
N LEU A 111 -8.94 14.74 1.29
CA LEU A 111 -9.36 15.59 2.40
C LEU A 111 -8.55 16.90 2.41
N PRO A 112 -9.14 18.01 2.90
CA PRO A 112 -8.49 19.32 2.99
C PRO A 112 -7.18 19.35 3.79
#